data_AF-A0A2S1PJK1-F1
#
_entry.id   AF-A0A2S1PJK1-F1
#
_cell.length_a   1.000
_cell.length_b   1.000
_cell.length_c   1.000
_cell.angle_alpha   90.00
_cell.angle_beta   90.00
_cell.angle_gamma   90.00
#
_symmetry.space_group_name_H-M   'P 1'
#
loop_
_entity.id
_entity.type
_entity.pdbx_description
1 polymer ?
#
loop_
_entity_poly.entity_id
_entity_poly.type
_entity_poly.pdbx_seq_one_letter_code
_entity_poly.pdbx_strand_id
1 'polypeptide(L)'
;MAKTLPIRLNDEQEARLEQAAALAGYKHLSTYVRDRALASEKSSGRQSDLDSWADQQRTLGLLESISQAQAENRTLLTIAVHLLRQGLQQGKVNELRAELSHLADPDQLISRLLPELASDIERLSGEDNA
;
A
#
# COMPACT_ATOMS: atom_id res chain seq x y z
N MET A 1 -52.89 17.68 6.56
CA MET A 1 -52.22 18.36 7.70
C MET A 1 -50.89 17.68 7.94
N ALA A 2 -49.78 18.42 7.99
CA ALA A 2 -48.48 17.85 8.32
C ALA A 2 -48.47 17.46 9.81
N LYS A 3 -48.02 16.23 10.13
CA LYS A 3 -47.96 15.73 11.50
C LYS A 3 -46.57 15.99 12.05
N THR A 4 -46.46 16.85 13.07
CA THR A 4 -45.19 17.12 13.76
C THR A 4 -44.90 16.02 14.76
N LEU A 5 -43.68 15.49 14.75
CA LEU A 5 -43.19 14.50 15.71
C LEU A 5 -42.18 15.18 16.64
N PRO A 6 -42.45 15.32 17.95
CA PRO A 6 -41.48 15.89 18.87
C PRO A 6 -40.37 14.87 19.17
N ILE A 7 -39.12 15.29 19.01
CA ILE A 7 -37.93 14.52 19.36
C ILE A 7 -37.24 15.25 20.51
N ARG A 8 -36.87 14.52 21.56
CA ARG A 8 -36.06 15.07 22.66
C ARG A 8 -34.61 14.69 22.44
N LEU A 9 -33.75 15.69 22.38
CA LEU A 9 -32.31 15.55 22.27
C LEU A 9 -31.67 16.14 23.53
N ASN A 10 -30.50 15.63 23.90
CA ASN A 10 -29.63 16.33 24.82
C ASN A 10 -28.75 17.34 24.07
N ASP A 11 -28.12 18.26 24.80
CA ASP A 11 -27.32 19.35 24.22
C ASP A 11 -26.18 18.84 23.32
N GLU A 12 -25.58 17.70 23.68
CA GLU A 12 -24.50 17.07 22.90
C GLU A 12 -25.01 16.46 21.58
N GLN A 13 -26.18 15.83 21.59
CA GLN A 13 -26.83 15.27 20.41
C GLN A 13 -27.30 16.37 19.47
N GLU A 14 -27.82 17.47 20.01
CA GLU A 14 -28.21 18.64 19.23
C GLU A 14 -27.00 19.25 18.53
N ALA A 15 -25.91 19.53 19.26
CA ALA A 15 -24.68 20.09 18.69
C ALA A 15 -24.09 19.19 17.58
N ARG A 16 -24.10 17.86 17.77
CA ARG A 16 -23.64 16.91 16.74
C ARG A 16 -24.52 16.93 15.50
N LEU A 17 -25.84 17.02 15.65
CA LEU A 17 -26.76 17.07 14.52
C LEU A 17 -26.63 18.39 13.75
N GLU A 18 -26.43 19.51 14.44
CA GLU A 18 -26.19 20.81 13.82
C GLU A 18 -24.89 20.82 13.00
N GLN A 19 -23.81 20.30 13.57
CA GLN A 19 -22.53 20.16 12.86
C GLN A 19 -22.68 19.25 11.64
N ALA A 20 -23.35 18.11 11.78
CA ALA A 20 -23.57 17.18 10.68
C ALA A 20 -24.46 17.78 9.58
N ALA A 21 -25.49 18.55 9.94
CA ALA A 21 -26.33 19.27 8.99
C ALA A 21 -25.54 20.34 8.23
N ALA A 22 -24.69 21.10 8.95
CA ALA A 22 -23.83 22.13 8.35
C ALA A 22 -22.80 21.53 7.38
N LEU A 23 -22.13 20.43 7.78
CA LEU A 23 -21.18 19.71 6.92
C LEU A 23 -21.84 19.13 5.67
N ALA A 24 -23.09 18.67 5.78
CA ALA A 24 -23.86 18.18 4.65
C ALA A 24 -24.50 19.30 3.81
N GLY A 25 -24.26 20.58 4.13
CA GLY A 25 -24.76 21.74 3.38
C GLY A 25 -26.24 22.05 3.58
N TYR A 26 -26.89 21.48 4.61
CA TYR A 26 -28.29 21.73 4.89
C TYR A 26 -28.49 23.06 5.61
N LYS A 27 -29.39 23.88 5.09
CA LYS A 27 -29.78 25.17 5.70
C LYS A 27 -30.64 25.01 6.98
N HIS A 28 -31.35 23.89 7.10
CA HIS A 28 -32.29 23.65 8.20
C HIS A 28 -32.12 22.23 8.76
N LEU A 29 -31.96 22.14 10.09
CA LEU A 29 -31.78 20.90 10.83
C LEU A 29 -32.96 19.92 10.63
N SER A 30 -34.19 20.43 10.60
CA SER A 30 -35.40 19.63 10.43
C SER A 30 -35.45 18.91 9.08
N THR A 31 -34.96 19.54 8.01
CA THR A 31 -34.83 18.93 6.69
C THR A 31 -33.78 17.82 6.71
N TYR A 32 -32.62 18.10 7.31
CA TYR A 32 -31.55 17.11 7.46
C TYR A 32 -32.00 15.86 8.24
N VAL A 33 -32.62 16.06 9.40
CA VAL A 33 -33.12 14.96 10.26
C VAL A 33 -34.20 14.16 9.57
N ARG A 34 -35.14 14.83 8.88
CA ARG A 34 -36.19 14.15 8.12
C ARG A 34 -35.61 13.32 6.98
N ASP A 35 -34.72 13.88 6.18
CA ASP A 35 -34.11 13.18 5.04
C ASP A 35 -33.26 12.00 5.53
N ARG A 36 -32.58 12.15 6.67
CA ARG A 36 -31.81 11.06 7.29
C ARG A 36 -32.70 9.97 7.89
N ALA A 37 -33.82 10.33 8.51
CA ALA A 37 -34.79 9.37 9.06
C ALA A 37 -35.57 8.63 7.97
N LEU A 38 -35.78 9.27 6.81
CA LEU A 38 -36.43 8.68 5.64
C LEU A 38 -35.45 8.00 4.68
N ALA A 39 -34.14 8.17 4.88
CA ALA A 39 -33.12 7.44 4.14
C ALA A 39 -33.17 5.96 4.55
N SER A 40 -34.09 5.21 3.92
CA SER A 40 -34.14 3.75 3.94
C SER A 40 -32.78 3.20 3.56
N GLU A 41 -32.03 2.69 4.55
CA GLU A 41 -30.91 1.74 4.47
C GLU A 41 -30.17 1.64 3.12
N LYS A 42 -29.81 2.78 2.52
CA LYS A 42 -28.76 2.87 1.51
C LYS A 42 -27.45 3.30 2.16
N SER A 43 -27.32 3.17 3.48
CA SER A 43 -26.04 3.19 4.16
C SER A 43 -25.42 1.79 4.12
N SER A 44 -25.10 1.34 2.92
CA SER A 44 -24.15 0.26 2.67
C SER A 44 -22.71 0.67 3.01
N GLY A 45 -22.49 1.75 3.78
CA GLY A 45 -21.17 2.28 4.11
C GLY A 45 -20.29 1.27 4.85
N ARG A 46 -20.83 0.55 5.85
CA ARG A 46 -20.04 -0.45 6.57
C ARG A 46 -19.63 -1.66 5.73
N GLN A 47 -20.47 -2.07 4.78
CA GLN A 47 -20.20 -3.24 3.94
C GLN A 47 -19.33 -2.87 2.73
N SER A 48 -19.55 -1.70 2.13
CA SER A 48 -18.65 -1.14 1.12
C SER A 48 -17.26 -0.82 1.68
N ASP A 49 -17.16 -0.37 2.93
CA ASP A 49 -15.88 -0.11 3.59
C ASP A 49 -15.13 -1.41 3.91
N LEU A 50 -15.84 -2.48 4.32
CA LEU A 50 -15.26 -3.81 4.54
C LEU A 50 -14.79 -4.46 3.23
N ASP A 51 -15.60 -4.39 2.18
CA ASP A 51 -15.24 -4.91 0.85
C ASP A 51 -14.07 -4.11 0.25
N SER A 52 -14.09 -2.77 0.38
CA SER A 52 -12.98 -1.91 -0.02
C SER A 52 -11.69 -2.21 0.76
N TRP A 53 -11.79 -2.48 2.07
CA TRP A 53 -10.63 -2.87 2.88
C TRP A 53 -10.08 -4.24 2.47
N ALA A 54 -10.96 -5.21 2.20
CA ALA A 54 -10.57 -6.53 1.74
C ALA A 54 -9.88 -6.48 0.37
N ASP A 55 -10.38 -5.67 -0.56
CA ASP A 55 -9.74 -5.45 -1.86
C ASP A 55 -8.41 -4.69 -1.74
N GLN A 56 -8.30 -3.76 -0.80
CA GLN A 56 -7.04 -3.09 -0.49
C GLN A 56 -5.99 -4.06 0.09
N GLN A 57 -6.39 -4.99 0.95
CA GLN A 57 -5.49 -6.04 1.45
C GLN A 57 -5.05 -7.01 0.35
N ARG A 58 -5.97 -7.42 -0.53
CA ARG A 58 -5.62 -8.26 -1.69
C ARG A 58 -4.63 -7.56 -2.63
N THR A 59 -4.86 -6.28 -2.91
CA THR A 59 -3.97 -5.50 -3.79
C THR A 59 -2.59 -5.30 -3.15
N LEU A 60 -2.50 -5.05 -1.84
CA LEU A 60 -1.22 -5.02 -1.13
C LEU A 60 -0.49 -6.36 -1.16
N GLY A 61 -1.20 -7.48 -0.93
CA GLY A 61 -0.60 -8.82 -1.02
C GLY A 61 -0.10 -9.16 -2.43
N LEU A 62 -0.84 -8.75 -3.47
CA LEU A 62 -0.38 -8.89 -4.86
C LEU A 62 0.86 -8.03 -5.12
N LEU A 63 0.90 -6.79 -4.62
CA LEU A 63 2.07 -5.92 -4.76
C LEU A 63 3.30 -6.47 -4.04
N GLU A 64 3.13 -7.04 -2.84
CA GLU A 64 4.20 -7.70 -2.11
C GLU A 64 4.75 -8.91 -2.90
N SER A 65 3.87 -9.74 -3.47
CA SER A 65 4.28 -10.86 -4.32
C SER A 65 5.02 -10.41 -5.58
N ILE A 66 4.60 -9.31 -6.20
CA ILE A 66 5.26 -8.72 -7.37
C ILE A 66 6.62 -8.15 -6.98
N SER A 67 6.72 -7.47 -5.83
CA SER A 67 7.97 -6.94 -5.30
C SER A 67 8.98 -8.06 -5.06
N GLN A 68 8.54 -9.16 -4.45
CA GLN A 68 9.38 -10.34 -4.22
C GLN A 68 9.84 -10.99 -5.53
N ALA A 69 8.92 -11.19 -6.49
CA ALA A 69 9.27 -11.72 -7.82
C ALA A 69 10.21 -10.76 -8.61
N GLN A 70 10.10 -9.46 -8.37
CA GLN A 70 10.97 -8.46 -8.96
C GLN A 70 12.37 -8.46 -8.33
N ALA A 71 12.46 -8.66 -7.01
CA ALA A 71 13.72 -8.85 -6.30
C ALA A 71 14.43 -10.11 -6.81
N GLU A 72 13.73 -11.23 -6.93
CA GLU A 72 14.27 -12.47 -7.51
C GLU A 72 14.80 -12.26 -8.94
N ASN A 73 14.04 -11.57 -9.79
CA ASN A 73 14.48 -11.25 -11.15
C ASN A 73 15.71 -10.34 -11.19
N ARG A 74 15.79 -9.33 -10.30
CA ARG A 74 16.98 -8.46 -10.19
C ARG A 74 18.20 -9.24 -9.76
N THR A 75 18.05 -10.19 -8.83
CA THR A 75 19.12 -11.09 -8.39
C THR A 75 19.61 -11.97 -9.55
N LEU A 76 18.69 -12.59 -10.31
CA LEU A 76 19.03 -13.40 -11.48
C LEU A 76 19.72 -12.58 -12.58
N LEU A 77 19.24 -11.36 -12.85
CA LEU A 77 19.87 -10.46 -13.83
C LEU A 77 21.26 -10.01 -13.38
N THR A 78 21.44 -9.71 -12.10
CA THR A 78 22.75 -9.39 -11.51
C THR A 78 23.73 -10.55 -11.70
N ILE A 79 23.30 -11.78 -11.38
CA ILE A 79 24.11 -12.99 -11.57
C ILE A 79 24.44 -13.17 -13.06
N ALA A 80 23.48 -12.99 -13.96
CA ALA A 80 23.69 -13.10 -15.40
C ALA A 80 24.68 -12.05 -15.92
N VAL A 81 24.55 -10.79 -15.52
CA VAL A 81 25.49 -9.71 -15.88
C VAL A 81 26.87 -9.98 -15.33
N HIS A 82 26.99 -10.49 -14.09
CA HIS A 82 28.27 -10.88 -13.51
C HIS A 82 28.95 -12.00 -14.31
N LEU A 83 28.21 -13.06 -14.64
CA LEU A 83 28.70 -14.18 -15.45
C LEU A 83 29.09 -13.77 -16.87
N LEU A 84 28.32 -12.86 -17.49
CA LEU A 84 28.62 -12.29 -18.81
C LEU A 84 29.88 -11.42 -18.76
N ARG A 85 30.04 -10.55 -17.75
CA ARG A 85 31.23 -9.70 -17.56
C ARG A 85 32.49 -10.52 -17.29
N GLN A 86 32.34 -11.68 -16.66
CA GLN A 86 33.46 -12.56 -16.33
C GLN A 86 33.96 -13.44 -17.49
N GLY A 87 33.28 -13.42 -18.65
CA GLY A 87 33.67 -14.15 -19.85
C GLY A 87 33.64 -15.66 -19.64
N LEU A 88 32.43 -16.23 -19.53
CA LEU A 88 32.08 -17.67 -19.50
C LEU A 88 33.27 -18.66 -19.56
N GLN A 89 34.02 -18.76 -18.47
CA GLN A 89 34.91 -19.88 -18.22
C GLN A 89 34.28 -20.73 -17.12
N GLN A 90 34.08 -22.03 -17.38
CA GLN A 90 33.36 -22.96 -16.50
C GLN A 90 33.85 -22.96 -15.04
N GLY A 91 35.12 -22.63 -14.79
CA GLY A 91 35.68 -22.51 -13.43
C GLY A 91 34.97 -21.44 -12.58
N LYS A 92 34.65 -20.29 -13.17
CA LYS A 92 34.03 -19.15 -12.47
C LYS A 92 32.58 -19.43 -12.07
N VAL A 93 31.88 -20.29 -12.80
CA VAL A 93 30.51 -20.72 -12.45
C VAL A 93 30.51 -21.54 -11.15
N ASN A 94 31.55 -22.34 -10.90
CA ASN A 94 31.66 -23.14 -9.68
C ASN A 94 32.05 -22.28 -8.47
N GLU A 95 32.93 -21.29 -8.65
CA GLU A 95 33.25 -20.30 -7.61
C GLU A 95 32.01 -19.48 -7.23
N LEU A 96 31.24 -19.01 -8.22
CA LEU A 96 30.02 -18.27 -7.99
C LEU A 96 28.98 -19.10 -7.23
N ARG A 97 28.87 -20.40 -7.54
CA ARG A 97 27.97 -21.33 -6.84
C ARG A 97 28.38 -21.52 -5.38
N ALA A 98 29.69 -21.55 -5.10
CA ALA A 98 30.20 -21.63 -3.74
C ALA A 98 29.92 -20.33 -2.98
N GLU A 99 30.13 -19.15 -3.58
CA GLU A 99 29.83 -17.88 -2.93
C GLU A 99 28.34 -17.68 -2.65
N LEU A 100 27.47 -18.07 -3.59
CA LEU A 100 26.01 -18.08 -3.41
C LEU A 100 25.56 -19.03 -2.29
N SER A 101 26.24 -20.17 -2.10
CA SER A 101 25.91 -21.12 -1.02
C SER A 101 26.19 -20.59 0.39
N HIS A 102 27.01 -19.55 0.50
CA HIS A 102 27.38 -18.91 1.76
C HIS A 102 26.62 -17.61 2.05
N LEU A 103 25.70 -17.20 1.17
CA LEU A 103 24.86 -16.02 1.36
C LEU A 103 23.53 -16.44 1.99
N ALA A 104 23.30 -16.00 3.23
CA ALA A 104 22.05 -16.22 3.96
C ALA A 104 20.95 -15.21 3.56
N ASP A 105 21.33 -14.11 2.92
CA ASP A 105 20.47 -12.96 2.64
C ASP A 105 20.61 -12.54 1.16
N PRO A 106 19.52 -12.60 0.36
CA PRO A 106 19.53 -12.19 -1.04
C PRO A 106 19.89 -10.72 -1.27
N ASP A 107 19.63 -9.84 -0.29
CA ASP A 107 19.85 -8.40 -0.45
C ASP A 107 21.34 -8.03 -0.46
N GLN A 108 22.19 -8.88 0.12
CA GLN A 108 23.65 -8.67 0.18
C GLN A 108 24.39 -9.17 -1.07
N LEU A 109 23.67 -9.79 -2.00
CA LEU A 109 24.23 -10.52 -3.14
C LEU A 109 24.85 -9.56 -4.16
N ILE A 110 24.22 -8.41 -4.39
CA ILE A 110 24.74 -7.35 -5.27
C ILE A 110 26.00 -6.73 -4.66
N SER A 111 25.97 -6.35 -3.37
CA SER A 111 27.11 -5.72 -2.69
C SER A 111 28.33 -6.63 -2.60
N ARG A 112 28.13 -7.95 -2.54
CA ARG A 112 29.22 -8.93 -2.45
C ARG A 112 29.81 -9.30 -3.82
N LEU A 113 28.96 -9.59 -4.81
CA LEU A 113 29.42 -10.06 -6.14
C LEU A 113 29.80 -8.91 -7.07
N LEU A 114 29.17 -7.75 -6.92
CA LEU A 114 29.34 -6.59 -7.79
C LEU A 114 29.33 -5.29 -6.95
N PRO A 115 30.33 -5.08 -6.08
CA PRO A 115 30.40 -3.91 -5.21
C PRO A 115 30.41 -2.58 -5.98
N GLU A 116 31.03 -2.55 -7.17
CA GLU A 116 31.00 -1.37 -8.05
C GLU A 116 29.57 -1.02 -8.48
N LEU A 117 28.76 -2.03 -8.82
CA LEU A 117 27.37 -1.84 -9.25
C LEU A 117 26.48 -1.46 -8.06
N ALA A 118 26.74 -2.00 -6.87
CA ALA A 118 26.05 -1.62 -5.64
C ALA A 118 26.25 -0.12 -5.36
N SER A 119 27.49 0.37 -5.43
CA SER A 119 27.82 1.80 -5.31
C SER A 119 27.11 2.65 -6.37
N ASP A 120 27.05 2.19 -7.63
CA ASP A 120 26.35 2.93 -8.69
C ASP A 120 24.83 2.97 -8.45
N ILE A 121 24.23 1.87 -7.95
CA ILE A 121 22.83 1.82 -7.56
C ILE A 121 22.55 2.76 -6.39
N GLU A 122 23.39 2.76 -5.35
CA GLU A 122 23.26 3.68 -4.19
C GLU A 122 23.26 5.14 -4.66
N ARG A 123 24.23 5.52 -5.49
CA ARG A 123 24.33 6.86 -6.10
C ARG A 123 23.10 7.24 -6.93
N LEU A 124 22.57 6.31 -7.72
CA LEU A 124 21.37 6.53 -8.53
C LEU A 124 20.08 6.52 -7.71
N SER A 125 20.05 5.81 -6.58
CA SER A 125 18.89 5.70 -5.68
C SER A 125 18.71 6.89 -4.73
N GLY A 126 19.73 7.75 -4.62
CA GLY A 126 19.58 9.10 -4.08
C GLY A 126 20.01 9.26 -2.62
N GLU A 127 21.32 9.22 -2.37
CA GLU A 127 21.97 9.99 -1.29
C GLU A 127 22.47 11.38 -1.78
N ASP A 128 21.89 11.92 -2.86
CA ASP A 128 22.12 13.30 -3.34
C ASP A 128 20.86 14.20 -3.18
N ASN A 129 20.00 13.89 -2.21
CA ASN A 129 18.91 14.77 -1.76
C ASN A 129 19.06 15.16 -0.28
N ALA A 130 20.21 15.73 0.07
CA ALA A 130 20.40 16.48 1.32
C ALA A 130 21.25 17.74 1.07
#